data_AF-A0A1Y5TT10-F1
#
_entry.id   AF-A0A1Y5TT10-F1
#
_cell.length_a   1.000
_cell.length_b   1.000
_cell.length_c   1.000
_cell.angle_alpha   90.00
_cell.angle_beta   90.00
_cell.angle_gamma   90.00
#
_symmetry.space_group_name_H-M   'P 1'
#
loop_
_entity.id
_entity.type
_entity.pdbx_description
1 polymer ?
#
loop_
_entity_poly.entity_id
_entity_poly.type
_entity_poly.pdbx_seq_one_letter_code
_entity_poly.pdbx_strand_id
1 'polypeptide(L)'
;MEHLILSYVFLDEAMIIIINFALIFIGGLIGARIFKIKTQMRRISYFWSYVLCYIALTALQFGWLLTSYALEAGLLGILGVTLLLIYVAFGAALYYFSAARSNDIDGTTSNAWMAFIPLVNLWLMFKRGESYKVSRPTLSRFVLDPVLLICGIFALSLSSALQIISEDIAEKNASSQRPEFTTALKEKMTLQESLAHEAALSSRELPLRIDNITVFKSIEADGHTVTMTYDIDRENIELRPDFKQMLASEYCAPDMLETDLQRGAILKLIYTAPSGRTIAQYQITQDDC
;
A
#
# COMPACT_ATOMS: atom_id res chain seq x y z
N MET A 1 -17.67 7.54 -6.47
CA MET A 1 -16.50 7.82 -5.62
C MET A 1 -15.98 6.55 -4.98
N GLU A 2 -16.85 5.68 -4.45
CA GLU A 2 -16.45 4.39 -3.86
C GLU A 2 -15.62 3.52 -4.82
N HIS A 3 -16.07 3.33 -6.06
CA HIS A 3 -15.31 2.57 -7.07
C HIS A 3 -13.87 3.10 -7.28
N LEU A 4 -13.65 4.41 -7.23
CA LEU A 4 -12.30 4.97 -7.38
C LEU A 4 -11.38 4.61 -6.22
N ILE A 5 -11.91 4.65 -4.99
CA ILE A 5 -11.14 4.28 -3.79
C ILE A 5 -10.89 2.78 -3.76
N LEU A 6 -11.87 1.97 -4.16
CA LEU A 6 -11.69 0.52 -4.31
C LEU A 6 -10.60 0.22 -5.34
N SER A 7 -10.67 0.79 -6.55
CA SER A 7 -9.63 0.63 -7.56
C SER A 7 -8.26 1.10 -7.06
N TYR A 8 -8.19 2.15 -6.23
CA TYR A 8 -6.94 2.62 -5.63
C TYR A 8 -6.36 1.61 -4.62
N VAL A 9 -7.20 1.00 -3.78
CA VAL A 9 -6.77 -0.02 -2.81
C VAL A 9 -6.22 -1.28 -3.51
N PHE A 10 -6.71 -1.58 -4.71
CA PHE A 10 -6.24 -2.71 -5.52
C PHE A 10 -5.01 -2.43 -6.39
N LEU A 11 -4.51 -1.20 -6.40
CA LEU A 11 -3.29 -0.90 -7.14
C LEU A 11 -2.09 -1.60 -6.49
N ASP A 12 -1.14 -1.98 -7.32
CA ASP A 12 0.15 -2.46 -6.83
C ASP A 12 0.81 -1.39 -5.96
N GLU A 13 1.57 -1.83 -4.95
CA GLU A 13 2.22 -0.95 -3.98
C GLU A 13 3.07 0.14 -4.67
N ALA A 14 3.77 -0.21 -5.75
CA ALA A 14 4.55 0.75 -6.52
C ALA A 14 3.68 1.86 -7.14
N MET A 15 2.48 1.51 -7.62
CA MET A 15 1.54 2.47 -8.22
C MET A 15 0.93 3.37 -7.15
N ILE A 16 0.61 2.83 -5.98
CA ILE A 16 0.15 3.60 -4.81
C ILE A 16 1.20 4.64 -4.42
N ILE A 17 2.47 4.23 -4.34
CA ILE A 17 3.60 5.12 -4.03
C ILE A 17 3.70 6.24 -5.09
N ILE A 18 3.65 5.90 -6.38
CA ILE A 18 3.71 6.88 -7.48
C ILE A 18 2.58 7.90 -7.40
N ILE A 19 1.34 7.46 -7.16
CA ILE A 19 0.17 8.34 -7.03
C ILE A 19 0.34 9.28 -5.84
N ASN A 20 0.79 8.76 -4.69
CA ASN A 20 1.01 9.57 -3.49
C ASN A 20 2.09 10.63 -3.72
N PHE A 21 3.19 10.28 -4.38
CA PHE A 21 4.22 11.24 -4.79
C PHE A 21 3.66 12.29 -5.77
N ALA A 22 2.84 11.89 -6.73
CA ALA A 22 2.19 12.81 -7.67
C ALA A 22 1.27 13.80 -6.93
N LEU A 23 0.49 13.34 -5.96
CA LEU A 23 -0.38 14.19 -5.13
C LEU A 23 0.41 15.18 -4.28
N ILE A 24 1.52 14.75 -3.69
CA ILE A 24 2.45 15.64 -2.97
C ILE A 24 2.99 16.71 -3.92
N PHE A 25 3.40 16.34 -5.14
CA PHE A 25 3.91 17.29 -6.12
C PHE A 25 2.85 18.29 -6.57
N ILE A 26 1.62 17.82 -6.84
CA ILE A 26 0.46 18.68 -7.15
C ILE A 26 0.19 19.64 -6.00
N GLY A 27 0.20 19.17 -4.75
CA GLY A 27 0.08 20.00 -3.56
C GLY A 27 1.16 21.09 -3.50
N GLY A 28 2.39 20.74 -3.84
CA GLY A 28 3.50 21.68 -3.98
C GLY A 28 3.26 22.77 -5.01
N LEU A 29 2.77 22.41 -6.19
CA LEU A 29 2.42 23.36 -7.26
C LEU A 29 1.28 24.30 -6.83
N ILE A 30 0.26 23.77 -6.15
CA ILE A 30 -0.84 24.55 -5.59
C ILE A 30 -0.28 25.54 -4.56
N GLY A 31 0.56 25.06 -3.63
CA GLY A 31 1.24 25.88 -2.64
C GLY A 31 2.06 27.02 -3.27
N ALA A 32 2.76 26.74 -4.37
CA ALA A 32 3.54 27.72 -5.13
C ALA A 32 2.70 28.84 -5.74
N ARG A 33 1.46 28.55 -6.12
CA ARG A 33 0.54 29.55 -6.67
C ARG A 33 -0.16 30.37 -5.58
N ILE A 34 -0.49 29.74 -4.46
CA ILE A 34 -1.26 30.38 -3.39
C ILE A 34 -0.36 31.21 -2.46
N PHE A 35 0.80 30.67 -2.08
CA PHE A 35 1.63 31.28 -1.04
C PHE A 35 2.70 32.21 -1.60
N LYS A 36 2.58 33.52 -1.29
CA LYS A 36 3.63 34.52 -1.51
C LYS A 36 4.49 34.65 -0.26
N ILE A 37 5.56 33.86 -0.18
CA ILE A 37 6.34 33.69 1.05
C ILE A 37 7.44 34.74 1.12
N LYS A 38 7.35 35.61 2.13
CA LYS A 38 8.39 36.60 2.47
C LYS A 38 9.16 36.23 3.74
N THR A 39 8.69 35.20 4.45
CA THR A 39 9.30 34.72 5.69
C THR A 39 10.62 34.03 5.39
N GLN A 40 11.59 34.14 6.31
CA GLN A 40 12.87 33.45 6.25
C GLN A 40 12.92 32.37 7.33
N MET A 41 13.24 31.14 6.94
CA MET A 41 13.30 30.01 7.86
C MET A 41 14.74 29.50 8.05
N ARG A 42 15.16 29.44 9.31
CA ARG A 42 16.48 28.92 9.71
C ARG A 42 16.55 27.41 9.50
N ARG A 43 17.76 26.88 9.28
CA ARG A 43 18.05 25.44 9.11
C ARG A 43 17.32 24.53 10.11
N ILE A 44 17.47 24.81 11.41
CA ILE A 44 16.91 23.95 12.47
C ILE A 44 15.39 24.01 12.46
N SER A 45 14.82 25.21 12.28
CA SER A 45 13.37 25.39 12.18
C SER A 45 12.81 24.69 10.94
N TYR A 46 13.54 24.72 9.82
CA TYR A 46 13.19 24.00 8.61
C TYR A 46 13.22 22.48 8.82
N PHE A 47 14.31 21.96 9.43
CA PHE A 47 14.43 20.55 9.80
C PHE A 47 13.26 20.07 10.66
N TRP A 48 12.93 20.80 11.73
CA TRP A 48 11.82 20.42 12.61
C TRP A 48 10.47 20.54 11.93
N SER A 49 10.26 21.55 11.08
CA SER A 49 9.01 21.67 10.33
C SER A 49 8.83 20.50 9.38
N TYR A 50 9.91 20.05 8.73
CA TYR A 50 9.91 18.85 7.90
C TYR A 50 9.58 17.60 8.73
N VAL A 51 10.25 17.38 9.87
CA VAL A 51 10.00 16.24 10.77
C VAL A 51 8.56 16.25 11.29
N LEU A 52 8.05 17.39 11.75
CA LEU A 52 6.69 17.52 12.25
C LEU A 52 5.64 17.28 11.15
N CYS A 53 5.86 17.78 9.94
CA CYS A 53 4.99 17.50 8.81
C CYS A 53 4.98 16.02 8.47
N TYR A 54 6.14 15.37 8.51
CA TYR A 54 6.24 13.94 8.25
C TYR A 54 5.51 13.12 9.32
N ILE A 55 5.72 13.43 10.61
CA ILE A 55 5.01 12.77 11.71
C ILE A 55 3.50 12.99 11.58
N ALA A 56 3.05 14.20 11.26
CA ALA A 56 1.64 14.49 11.04
C ALA A 56 1.06 13.70 9.87
N LEU A 57 1.79 13.61 8.75
CA LEU A 57 1.40 12.79 7.60
C LEU A 57 1.27 11.32 8.01
N THR A 58 2.27 10.75 8.68
CA THR A 58 2.24 9.36 9.16
C THR A 58 1.10 9.12 10.14
N ALA A 59 0.88 10.02 11.09
CA ALA A 59 -0.23 9.93 12.04
C ALA A 59 -1.59 9.91 11.33
N LEU A 60 -1.75 10.70 10.27
CA LEU A 60 -2.96 10.73 9.47
C LEU A 60 -3.13 9.48 8.58
N GLN A 61 -2.05 8.79 8.19
CA GLN A 61 -2.14 7.50 7.49
C GLN A 61 -2.78 6.41 8.33
N PHE A 62 -2.75 6.50 9.67
CA PHE A 62 -3.52 5.60 10.52
C PHE A 62 -5.04 5.69 10.29
N GLY A 63 -5.53 6.73 9.58
CA GLY A 63 -6.92 6.78 9.14
C GLY A 63 -7.33 5.61 8.23
N TRP A 64 -6.39 4.93 7.57
CA TRP A 64 -6.68 3.68 6.85
C TRP A 64 -7.15 2.55 7.76
N LEU A 65 -6.86 2.58 9.06
CA LEU A 65 -7.41 1.61 10.03
C LEU A 65 -8.93 1.76 10.20
N LEU A 66 -9.53 2.86 9.75
CA LEU A 66 -10.97 3.11 9.80
C LEU A 66 -11.69 2.60 8.54
N THR A 67 -10.99 1.92 7.61
CA THR A 67 -11.56 1.46 6.33
C THR A 67 -12.74 0.52 6.51
N SER A 68 -12.65 -0.47 7.41
CA SER A 68 -13.75 -1.42 7.65
C SER A 68 -15.00 -0.71 8.18
N TYR A 69 -14.83 0.19 9.16
CA TYR A 69 -15.93 0.98 9.70
C TYR A 69 -16.54 1.93 8.65
N ALA A 70 -15.70 2.57 7.83
CA ALA A 70 -16.15 3.44 6.76
C ALA A 70 -16.88 2.66 5.65
N LEU A 71 -16.51 1.41 5.39
CA LEU A 71 -17.22 0.54 4.46
C LEU A 71 -18.62 0.20 4.98
N GLU A 72 -18.73 -0.26 6.24
CA GLU A 72 -20.02 -0.56 6.89
C GLU A 72 -20.95 0.67 6.89
N ALA A 73 -20.40 1.87 7.08
CA ALA A 73 -21.15 3.13 7.08
C ALA A 73 -21.42 3.71 5.67
N GLY A 74 -20.91 3.13 4.59
CA GLY A 74 -21.01 3.69 3.24
C GLY A 74 -20.25 5.03 3.06
N LEU A 75 -19.23 5.27 3.90
CA LEU A 75 -18.41 6.48 3.92
C LEU A 75 -16.99 6.25 3.35
N LEU A 76 -16.70 5.06 2.81
CA LEU A 76 -15.38 4.70 2.30
C LEU A 76 -14.82 5.72 1.29
N GLY A 77 -15.69 6.21 0.38
CA GLY A 77 -15.30 7.22 -0.61
C GLY A 77 -14.82 8.53 0.02
N ILE A 78 -15.49 8.97 1.09
CA ILE A 78 -15.14 10.22 1.80
C ILE A 78 -13.84 10.05 2.57
N LEU A 79 -13.68 8.91 3.25
CA LEU A 79 -12.44 8.58 3.96
C LEU A 79 -11.25 8.57 3.00
N GLY A 80 -11.36 7.83 1.90
CA GLY A 80 -10.29 7.71 0.90
C GLY A 80 -9.91 9.06 0.30
N VAL A 81 -10.89 9.88 -0.13
CA VAL A 81 -10.61 11.23 -0.65
C VAL A 81 -9.95 12.11 0.41
N THR A 82 -10.40 12.04 1.66
CA THR A 82 -9.80 12.83 2.76
C THR A 82 -8.34 12.45 2.98
N LEU A 83 -8.02 11.15 2.99
CA LEU A 83 -6.66 10.65 3.12
C LEU A 83 -5.77 11.04 1.93
N LEU A 84 -6.32 11.02 0.71
CA LEU A 84 -5.59 11.50 -0.48
C LEU A 84 -5.33 13.01 -0.45
N LEU A 85 -6.29 13.81 0.04
CA LEU A 85 -6.12 15.25 0.21
C LEU A 85 -5.05 15.62 1.23
N ILE A 86 -4.76 14.74 2.20
CA ILE A 86 -3.68 14.94 3.16
C ILE A 86 -2.31 14.97 2.46
N TYR A 87 -2.09 14.16 1.42
CA TYR A 87 -0.86 14.23 0.62
C TYR A 87 -0.72 15.56 -0.11
N VAL A 88 -1.83 16.09 -0.64
CA VAL A 88 -1.86 17.41 -1.28
C VAL A 88 -1.54 18.51 -0.25
N ALA A 89 -2.16 18.45 0.93
CA ALA A 89 -1.90 19.39 2.02
C ALA A 89 -0.44 19.33 2.50
N PHE A 90 0.11 18.12 2.64
CA PHE A 90 1.52 17.90 2.98
C PHE A 90 2.45 18.50 1.93
N GLY A 91 2.18 18.28 0.64
CA GLY A 91 2.95 18.89 -0.45
C GLY A 91 2.94 20.42 -0.43
N ALA A 92 1.77 21.02 -0.16
CA ALA A 92 1.63 22.47 -0.03
C ALA A 92 2.40 23.02 1.19
N ALA A 93 2.34 22.32 2.33
CA ALA A 93 3.11 22.67 3.53
C ALA A 93 4.62 22.54 3.29
N LEU A 94 5.05 21.46 2.63
CA LEU A 94 6.45 21.24 2.27
C LEU A 94 6.99 22.36 1.38
N TYR A 95 6.22 22.78 0.37
CA TYR A 95 6.55 23.95 -0.44
C TYR A 95 6.68 25.22 0.41
N TYR A 96 5.75 25.43 1.36
CA TYR A 96 5.78 26.62 2.21
C TYR A 96 7.09 26.70 3.02
N PHE A 97 7.47 25.62 3.69
CA PHE A 97 8.71 25.58 4.47
C PHE A 97 9.96 25.67 3.58
N SER A 98 9.96 25.03 2.42
CA SER A 98 11.11 25.04 1.51
C SER A 98 11.31 26.40 0.84
N ALA A 99 10.24 27.10 0.48
CA ALA A 99 10.30 28.46 -0.03
C ALA A 99 10.78 29.45 1.04
N ALA A 100 10.30 29.32 2.28
CA ALA A 100 10.81 30.13 3.40
C ALA A 100 12.30 29.85 3.66
N ARG A 101 12.75 28.60 3.45
CA ARG A 101 14.16 28.23 3.56
C ARG A 101 15.00 28.77 2.41
N SER A 102 14.53 28.62 1.18
CA SER A 102 15.16 29.17 -0.03
C SER A 102 15.36 30.68 0.10
N ASN A 103 14.36 31.39 0.64
CA ASN A 103 14.43 32.84 0.86
C ASN A 103 15.47 33.24 1.93
N ASP A 104 15.73 32.39 2.94
CA ASP A 104 16.82 32.61 3.91
C ASP A 104 18.21 32.39 3.30
N ILE A 105 18.31 31.48 2.33
CA ILE A 105 19.56 31.11 1.67
C ILE A 105 19.93 32.10 0.58
N ASP A 106 19.07 32.27 -0.43
CA ASP A 106 19.38 33.00 -1.67
C ASP A 106 18.50 34.25 -1.85
N GLY A 107 17.68 34.63 -0.86
CA GLY A 107 16.77 35.78 -0.94
C GLY A 107 15.61 35.60 -1.93
N THR A 108 15.44 34.40 -2.50
CA THR A 108 14.45 34.06 -3.52
C THR A 108 13.76 32.74 -3.19
N THR A 109 12.57 32.50 -3.75
CA THR A 109 11.83 31.24 -3.59
C THR A 109 12.05 30.24 -4.72
N SER A 110 12.96 30.54 -5.67
CA SER A 110 13.16 29.74 -6.88
C SER A 110 13.66 28.32 -6.60
N ASN A 111 14.32 28.10 -5.47
CA ASN A 111 14.88 26.81 -5.09
C ASN A 111 13.93 25.98 -4.20
N ALA A 112 12.69 26.42 -4.00
CA ALA A 112 11.71 25.72 -3.17
C ALA A 112 11.37 24.29 -3.67
N TRP A 113 11.44 24.06 -4.99
CA TRP A 113 11.17 22.75 -5.59
C TRP A 113 12.16 21.67 -5.14
N MET A 114 13.34 22.05 -4.66
CA MET A 114 14.37 21.12 -4.20
C MET A 114 13.90 20.24 -3.03
N ALA A 115 12.88 20.67 -2.28
CA ALA A 115 12.33 19.87 -1.19
C ALA A 115 11.60 18.60 -1.65
N PHE A 116 11.13 18.53 -2.90
CA PHE A 116 10.45 17.35 -3.45
C PHE A 116 11.43 16.25 -3.89
N ILE A 117 12.73 16.55 -4.00
CA ILE A 117 13.74 15.56 -4.34
C ILE A 117 14.57 15.29 -3.08
N PRO A 118 14.49 14.09 -2.47
CA PRO A 118 15.11 13.80 -1.18
C PRO A 118 16.59 14.18 -1.10
N LEU A 119 17.38 13.83 -2.12
CA LEU A 119 18.81 14.13 -2.17
C LEU A 119 19.11 15.63 -2.29
N VAL A 120 18.29 16.37 -3.03
CA VAL A 120 18.48 17.82 -3.22
C VAL A 120 17.96 18.58 -1.99
N ASN A 121 16.96 18.05 -1.28
CA ASN A 121 16.47 18.63 -0.03
C ASN A 121 17.56 18.69 1.04
N LEU A 122 18.48 17.71 1.08
CA LEU A 122 19.63 17.75 1.99
C LEU A 122 20.48 19.02 1.80
N TRP A 123 20.60 19.51 0.56
CA TRP A 123 21.30 20.76 0.30
C TRP A 123 20.60 21.95 0.97
N LEU A 124 19.27 22.05 0.89
CA LEU A 124 18.49 23.09 1.59
C LEU A 124 18.63 23.00 3.12
N MET A 125 18.74 21.78 3.63
CA MET A 125 18.92 21.51 5.06
C MET A 125 20.31 21.94 5.52
N PHE A 126 21.37 21.65 4.78
CA PHE A 126 22.73 21.90 5.25
C PHE A 126 23.31 23.25 4.85
N LYS A 127 22.92 23.83 3.71
CA LYS A 127 23.45 25.12 3.23
C LYS A 127 23.15 26.21 4.26
N ARG A 128 24.12 27.10 4.52
CA ARG A 128 23.98 28.20 5.47
C ARG A 128 23.16 29.34 4.85
N GLY A 129 22.31 29.98 5.65
CA GLY A 129 21.58 31.19 5.24
C GLY A 129 22.46 32.43 5.23
N GLU A 130 22.23 33.35 4.28
CA GLU A 130 22.99 34.59 4.15
C GLU A 130 22.49 35.70 5.09
N SER A 131 21.24 35.62 5.54
CA SER A 131 20.54 36.75 6.19
C SER A 131 20.85 37.00 7.69
N TYR A 132 21.75 36.25 8.35
CA TYR A 132 21.99 36.44 9.80
C TYR A 132 23.47 36.63 10.18
N LYS A 133 23.82 37.90 10.51
CA LYS A 133 25.08 38.34 11.16
C LYS A 133 25.02 38.33 12.71
N VAL A 134 23.94 37.84 13.33
CA VAL A 134 23.83 37.83 14.79
C VAL A 134 24.62 36.66 15.38
N SER A 135 25.60 36.99 16.24
CA SER A 135 26.41 36.01 16.97
C SER A 135 25.51 35.19 17.90
N ARG A 136 25.47 33.87 17.71
CA ARG A 136 24.77 32.95 18.62
C ARG A 136 25.70 32.54 19.77
N PRO A 137 25.15 32.25 20.96
CA PRO A 137 25.92 31.63 22.03
C PRO A 137 26.47 30.27 21.54
N THR A 138 27.76 30.03 21.79
CA THR A 138 28.49 28.84 21.35
C THR A 138 27.82 27.54 21.77
N LEU A 139 27.21 27.52 22.97
CA LEU A 139 26.53 26.36 23.52
C LEU A 139 25.33 25.89 22.68
N SER A 140 24.53 26.82 22.13
CA SER A 140 23.43 26.47 21.22
C SER A 140 23.94 25.83 19.93
N ARG A 141 25.11 26.26 19.44
CA ARG A 141 25.66 25.79 18.16
C ARG A 141 26.31 24.40 18.27
N PHE A 142 26.92 24.08 19.40
CA PHE A 142 27.68 22.83 19.58
C PHE A 142 26.89 21.72 20.29
N VAL A 143 25.88 22.05 21.10
CA VAL A 143 25.12 21.05 21.86
C VAL A 143 23.69 20.94 21.34
N LEU A 144 23.00 22.07 21.17
CA LEU A 144 21.57 22.05 20.85
C LEU A 144 21.30 21.65 19.39
N ASP A 145 22.10 22.13 18.43
CA ASP A 145 21.97 21.75 17.02
C ASP A 145 22.14 20.22 16.79
N PRO A 146 23.19 19.54 17.29
CA PRO A 146 23.33 18.09 17.13
C PRO A 146 22.27 17.28 17.89
N VAL A 147 21.91 17.68 19.11
CA VAL A 147 20.87 16.99 19.89
C VAL A 147 19.53 17.04 19.17
N LEU A 148 19.15 18.20 18.63
CA LEU A 148 17.92 18.33 17.86
C LEU A 148 17.92 17.49 16.58
N LEU A 149 19.07 17.39 15.90
CA LEU A 149 19.21 16.52 14.73
C LEU A 149 19.03 15.04 15.11
N ILE A 150 19.69 14.59 16.19
CA ILE A 150 19.57 13.22 16.70
C ILE A 150 18.11 12.92 17.11
N CYS A 151 17.46 13.83 17.82
CA CYS A 151 16.05 13.69 18.20
C CYS A 151 15.13 13.61 16.98
N GLY A 152 15.38 14.40 15.93
CA GLY A 152 14.60 14.32 14.71
C GLY A 152 14.80 13.01 13.96
N ILE A 153 16.04 12.52 13.85
CA ILE A 153 16.32 11.20 13.26
C ILE A 153 15.63 10.10 14.08
N PHE A 154 15.72 10.15 15.41
CA PHE A 154 15.05 9.21 16.29
C PHE A 154 13.52 9.22 16.10
N ALA A 155 12.92 10.41 15.98
CA ALA A 155 11.48 10.54 15.76
C ALA A 155 11.06 9.97 14.39
N LEU A 156 11.87 10.17 13.34
CA LEU A 156 11.64 9.55 12.03
C LEU A 156 11.76 8.02 12.11
N SER A 157 12.81 7.51 12.74
CA SER A 157 13.01 6.06 12.91
C SER A 157 11.87 5.42 13.73
N LEU A 158 11.43 6.09 14.81
CA LEU A 158 10.32 5.63 15.63
C LEU A 158 9.01 5.61 14.82
N SER A 159 8.77 6.62 13.98
CA SER A 159 7.62 6.66 13.09
C SER A 159 7.62 5.48 12.11
N SER A 160 8.77 5.12 11.55
CA SER A 160 8.89 3.95 10.66
C SER A 160 8.71 2.63 11.41
N ALA A 161 9.22 2.52 12.64
CA ALA A 161 9.00 1.33 13.47
C ALA A 161 7.52 1.14 13.82
N LEU A 162 6.79 2.23 14.08
CA LEU A 162 5.35 2.17 14.32
C LEU A 162 4.55 1.73 13.09
N GLN A 163 4.99 2.06 11.88
CA GLN A 163 4.37 1.58 10.65
C GLN A 163 4.50 0.06 10.53
N ILE A 164 5.70 -0.49 10.74
CA ILE A 164 5.93 -1.95 10.72
C ILE A 164 5.06 -2.67 11.74
N ILE A 165 4.96 -2.15 12.97
CA ILE A 165 4.10 -2.73 14.00
C ILE A 165 2.63 -2.64 13.60
N SER A 166 2.22 -1.54 12.98
CA SER A 166 0.84 -1.36 12.53
C SER A 166 0.47 -2.32 11.39
N GLU A 167 1.41 -2.62 10.50
CA GLU A 167 1.24 -3.60 9.42
C GLU A 167 1.09 -5.01 10.00
N ASP A 168 1.94 -5.41 10.97
CA ASP A 168 1.82 -6.71 11.64
C ASP A 168 0.50 -6.84 12.43
N ILE A 169 0.04 -5.77 13.09
CA ILE A 169 -1.27 -5.74 13.74
C ILE A 169 -2.40 -5.78 12.71
N ALA A 170 -2.28 -5.06 11.60
CA ALA A 170 -3.26 -5.05 10.53
C ALA A 170 -3.36 -6.43 9.87
N GLU A 171 -2.25 -7.11 9.65
CA GLU A 171 -2.17 -8.45 9.05
C GLU A 171 -2.72 -9.53 9.99
N LYS A 172 -2.36 -9.49 11.28
CA LYS A 172 -2.94 -10.38 12.31
C LYS A 172 -4.43 -10.13 12.49
N ASN A 173 -4.84 -8.87 12.44
CA ASN A 173 -6.25 -8.53 12.45
C ASN A 173 -6.92 -8.83 11.12
N ALA A 174 -6.21 -8.89 9.98
CA ALA A 174 -6.75 -9.21 8.65
C ALA A 174 -6.97 -10.70 8.46
N SER A 175 -6.06 -11.53 8.96
CA SER A 175 -6.31 -12.98 9.15
C SER A 175 -7.43 -13.26 10.16
N SER A 176 -7.72 -12.29 11.03
CA SER A 176 -8.89 -12.27 11.92
C SER A 176 -10.03 -11.38 11.39
N GLN A 177 -9.90 -10.76 10.21
CA GLN A 177 -10.83 -9.71 9.78
C GLN A 177 -12.11 -10.40 9.38
N ARG A 178 -13.18 -9.80 9.88
CA ARG A 178 -14.56 -10.21 9.65
C ARG A 178 -14.72 -10.62 8.18
N PRO A 179 -15.10 -11.87 7.87
CA PRO A 179 -15.48 -12.28 6.52
C PRO A 179 -16.38 -11.25 5.83
N GLU A 180 -17.15 -10.47 6.60
CA GLU A 180 -17.91 -9.32 6.12
C GLU A 180 -17.13 -8.31 5.26
N PHE A 181 -15.86 -7.98 5.55
CA PHE A 181 -15.11 -7.02 4.73
C PHE A 181 -14.69 -7.64 3.40
N THR A 182 -14.16 -8.86 3.40
CA THR A 182 -13.78 -9.56 2.17
C THR A 182 -15.00 -9.90 1.32
N THR A 183 -16.11 -10.33 1.95
CA THR A 183 -17.40 -10.54 1.27
C THR A 183 -17.94 -9.24 0.69
N ALA A 184 -18.00 -8.14 1.46
CA ALA A 184 -18.49 -6.85 0.97
C ALA A 184 -17.61 -6.29 -0.15
N LEU A 185 -16.29 -6.53 -0.09
CA LEU A 185 -15.35 -6.16 -1.14
C LEU A 185 -15.59 -6.98 -2.42
N LYS A 186 -15.72 -8.31 -2.28
CA LYS A 186 -16.05 -9.24 -3.38
C LYS A 186 -17.39 -8.91 -4.03
N GLU A 187 -18.41 -8.53 -3.24
CA GLU A 187 -19.73 -8.10 -3.73
C GLU A 187 -19.68 -6.85 -4.61
N LYS A 188 -18.72 -5.96 -4.35
CA LYS A 188 -18.55 -4.69 -5.11
C LYS A 188 -17.69 -4.83 -6.36
N MET A 189 -16.85 -5.86 -6.44
CA MET A 189 -16.04 -6.17 -7.63
C MET A 189 -16.87 -6.92 -8.67
N THR A 190 -16.51 -6.86 -9.95
CA THR A 190 -17.06 -7.81 -10.92
C THR A 190 -16.48 -9.22 -10.66
N LEU A 191 -17.20 -10.27 -11.09
CA LEU A 191 -16.72 -11.64 -10.89
C LEU A 191 -15.35 -11.85 -11.54
N GLN A 192 -15.17 -11.35 -12.76
CA GLN A 192 -13.92 -11.46 -13.49
C GLN A 192 -12.76 -10.75 -12.77
N GLU A 193 -12.99 -9.56 -12.21
CA GLU A 193 -11.97 -8.84 -11.42
C GLU A 193 -11.62 -9.59 -10.14
N SER A 194 -12.61 -10.17 -9.44
CA SER A 194 -12.41 -10.99 -8.23
C SER A 194 -11.48 -12.18 -8.54
N LEU A 195 -11.82 -12.96 -9.58
CA LEU A 195 -11.05 -14.14 -9.98
C LEU A 195 -9.65 -13.77 -10.49
N ALA A 196 -9.53 -12.71 -11.28
CA ALA A 196 -8.23 -12.22 -11.78
C ALA A 196 -7.34 -11.73 -10.64
N HIS A 197 -7.91 -11.08 -9.63
CA HIS A 197 -7.18 -10.65 -8.45
C HIS A 197 -6.69 -11.84 -7.61
N GLU A 198 -7.56 -12.82 -7.34
CA GLU A 198 -7.21 -14.04 -6.61
C GLU A 198 -6.06 -14.79 -7.31
N ALA A 199 -6.17 -15.02 -8.63
CA ALA A 199 -5.12 -15.65 -9.41
C ALA A 199 -3.80 -14.86 -9.38
N ALA A 200 -3.87 -13.53 -9.48
CA ALA A 200 -2.67 -12.69 -9.42
C ALA A 200 -1.98 -12.74 -8.05
N LEU A 201 -2.74 -12.77 -6.95
CA LEU A 201 -2.18 -12.91 -5.60
C LEU A 201 -1.55 -14.29 -5.40
N SER A 202 -2.31 -15.36 -5.65
CA SER A 202 -1.83 -16.73 -5.47
C SER A 202 -0.62 -17.03 -6.36
N SER A 203 -0.56 -16.48 -7.58
CA SER A 203 0.57 -16.72 -8.51
C SER A 203 1.93 -16.25 -7.99
N ARG A 204 1.97 -15.28 -7.05
CA ARG A 204 3.22 -14.75 -6.47
C ARG A 204 3.92 -15.75 -5.55
N GLU A 205 3.18 -16.69 -4.98
CA GLU A 205 3.69 -17.72 -4.07
C GLU A 205 4.01 -19.05 -4.77
N LEU A 206 3.78 -19.12 -6.09
CA LEU A 206 3.99 -20.33 -6.86
C LEU A 206 5.42 -20.45 -7.41
N PRO A 207 5.94 -21.69 -7.59
CA PRO A 207 5.30 -22.96 -7.26
C PRO A 207 5.30 -23.28 -5.76
N LEU A 208 4.20 -23.85 -5.26
CA LEU A 208 4.03 -24.19 -3.84
C LEU A 208 3.84 -25.70 -3.67
N ARG A 209 4.66 -26.35 -2.85
CA ARG A 209 4.50 -27.78 -2.53
C ARG A 209 3.45 -27.93 -1.42
N ILE A 210 2.30 -28.53 -1.75
CA ILE A 210 1.18 -28.74 -0.82
C ILE A 210 1.43 -29.95 0.08
N ASP A 211 1.99 -31.02 -0.52
CA ASP A 211 2.28 -32.26 0.19
C ASP A 211 3.54 -32.95 -0.39
N ASN A 212 3.82 -34.18 0.02
CA ASN A 212 5.02 -34.92 -0.40
C ASN A 212 5.06 -35.28 -1.90
N ILE A 213 3.94 -35.18 -2.60
CA ILE A 213 3.78 -35.60 -4.00
C ILE A 213 3.10 -34.55 -4.88
N THR A 214 2.50 -33.49 -4.34
CA THR A 214 1.71 -32.50 -5.09
C THR A 214 2.34 -31.12 -5.00
N VAL A 215 2.58 -30.51 -6.16
CA VAL A 215 3.06 -29.14 -6.31
C VAL A 215 2.02 -28.31 -7.03
N PHE A 216 1.49 -27.28 -6.38
CA PHE A 216 0.67 -26.27 -7.01
C PHE A 216 1.56 -25.42 -7.91
N LYS A 217 1.35 -25.53 -9.22
CA LYS A 217 2.26 -25.02 -10.25
C LYS A 217 1.86 -23.65 -10.77
N SER A 218 0.58 -23.50 -11.11
CA SER A 218 0.06 -22.29 -11.74
C SER A 218 -1.40 -22.09 -11.41
N ILE A 219 -1.82 -20.82 -11.40
CA ILE A 219 -3.21 -20.40 -11.32
C ILE A 219 -3.43 -19.29 -12.33
N GLU A 220 -4.47 -19.43 -13.15
CA GLU A 220 -4.81 -18.49 -14.21
C GLU A 220 -6.31 -18.23 -14.19
N ALA A 221 -6.71 -16.97 -14.34
CA ALA A 221 -8.10 -16.58 -14.46
C ALA A 221 -8.40 -16.14 -15.90
N ASP A 222 -9.42 -16.73 -16.51
CA ASP A 222 -9.94 -16.37 -17.83
C ASP A 222 -11.47 -16.22 -17.76
N GLY A 223 -11.93 -14.97 -17.80
CA GLY A 223 -13.34 -14.61 -17.66
C GLY A 223 -13.93 -15.09 -16.33
N HIS A 224 -14.81 -16.08 -16.39
CA HIS A 224 -15.44 -16.69 -15.21
C HIS A 224 -14.76 -18.01 -14.79
N THR A 225 -13.67 -18.41 -15.43
CA THR A 225 -12.98 -19.66 -15.14
C THR A 225 -11.66 -19.39 -14.46
N VAL A 226 -11.41 -20.04 -13.32
CA VAL A 226 -10.06 -20.13 -12.73
C VAL A 226 -9.52 -21.52 -12.99
N THR A 227 -8.34 -21.60 -13.59
CA THR A 227 -7.63 -22.86 -13.85
C THR A 227 -6.43 -22.96 -12.93
N MET A 228 -6.45 -23.96 -12.05
CA MET A 228 -5.35 -24.29 -11.15
C MET A 228 -4.70 -25.59 -11.64
N THR A 229 -3.39 -25.55 -11.85
CA THR A 229 -2.61 -26.72 -12.31
C THR A 229 -1.71 -27.23 -11.20
N TYR A 230 -1.73 -28.54 -10.97
CA TYR A 230 -0.94 -29.24 -9.98
C TYR A 230 -0.07 -30.29 -10.66
N ASP A 231 1.24 -30.25 -10.40
CA ASP A 231 2.14 -31.33 -10.79
C ASP A 231 2.19 -32.39 -9.68
N ILE A 232 2.04 -33.66 -10.06
CA ILE A 232 2.16 -34.82 -9.17
C ILE A 232 3.49 -35.52 -9.46
N ASP A 233 4.33 -35.69 -8.43
CA ASP A 233 5.69 -36.26 -8.53
C ASP A 233 5.72 -37.77 -8.84
N ARG A 234 4.59 -38.41 -9.18
CA ARG A 234 4.51 -39.85 -9.53
C ARG A 234 3.76 -40.09 -10.84
N GLU A 235 4.28 -41.00 -11.65
CA GLU A 235 3.78 -41.30 -13.00
C GLU A 235 2.41 -42.01 -13.04
N ASN A 236 2.16 -42.89 -12.07
CA ASN A 236 1.04 -43.84 -12.05
C ASN A 236 0.23 -43.72 -10.75
N ILE A 237 -0.23 -42.52 -10.43
CA ILE A 237 -1.23 -42.32 -9.37
C ILE A 237 -2.62 -42.48 -9.96
N GLU A 238 -3.43 -43.31 -9.31
CA GLU A 238 -4.87 -43.34 -9.51
C GLU A 238 -5.51 -42.52 -8.38
N LEU A 239 -6.18 -41.43 -8.74
CA LEU A 239 -6.91 -40.62 -7.77
C LEU A 239 -8.17 -41.37 -7.33
N ARG A 240 -8.53 -41.21 -6.06
CA ARG A 240 -9.72 -41.89 -5.53
C ARG A 240 -10.99 -41.41 -6.26
N PRO A 241 -12.00 -42.27 -6.43
CA PRO A 241 -13.24 -41.88 -7.12
C PRO A 241 -14.02 -40.77 -6.39
N ASP A 242 -13.87 -40.63 -5.08
CA ASP A 242 -14.47 -39.59 -4.25
C ASP A 242 -13.65 -38.28 -4.20
N PHE A 243 -12.52 -38.22 -4.90
CA PHE A 243 -11.62 -37.08 -4.84
C PHE A 243 -12.27 -35.78 -5.34
N LYS A 244 -13.14 -35.83 -6.36
CA LYS A 244 -13.90 -34.65 -6.81
C LYS A 244 -14.76 -34.07 -5.68
N GLN A 245 -15.42 -34.92 -4.90
CA GLN A 245 -16.30 -34.47 -3.81
C GLN A 245 -15.51 -33.87 -2.65
N MET A 246 -14.32 -34.41 -2.37
CA MET A 246 -13.40 -33.83 -1.40
C MET A 246 -12.96 -32.42 -1.84
N LEU A 247 -12.54 -32.27 -3.10
CA LEU A 247 -12.17 -30.96 -3.66
C LEU A 247 -13.35 -29.97 -3.64
N ALA A 248 -14.55 -30.42 -4.02
CA ALA A 248 -15.75 -29.58 -3.92
C ALA A 248 -15.98 -29.09 -2.48
N SER A 249 -15.92 -29.99 -1.48
CA SER A 249 -16.10 -29.59 -0.07
C SER A 249 -15.06 -28.58 0.43
N GLU A 250 -13.85 -28.60 -0.10
CA GLU A 250 -12.79 -27.66 0.25
C GLU A 250 -13.03 -26.30 -0.42
N TYR A 251 -13.26 -26.26 -1.73
CA TYR A 251 -13.40 -25.00 -2.47
C TYR A 251 -14.77 -24.33 -2.30
N CYS A 252 -15.79 -25.08 -1.90
CA CYS A 252 -17.12 -24.58 -1.55
C CYS A 252 -17.20 -24.07 -0.11
N ALA A 253 -16.10 -24.08 0.66
CA ALA A 253 -16.06 -23.45 1.97
C ALA A 253 -16.17 -21.90 1.84
N PRO A 254 -16.85 -21.22 2.79
CA PRO A 254 -17.06 -19.76 2.74
C PRO A 254 -15.78 -18.93 2.63
N ASP A 255 -14.71 -19.45 3.19
CA ASP A 255 -13.35 -18.90 3.25
C ASP A 255 -12.53 -19.15 1.98
N MET A 256 -13.03 -19.97 1.05
CA MET A 256 -12.38 -20.27 -0.22
C MET A 256 -13.09 -19.53 -1.38
N LEU A 257 -13.82 -20.26 -2.23
CA LEU A 257 -14.42 -19.72 -3.46
C LEU A 257 -15.95 -19.78 -3.45
N GLU A 258 -16.61 -20.09 -2.33
CA GLU A 258 -18.07 -20.24 -2.27
C GLU A 258 -18.80 -19.02 -2.87
N THR A 259 -18.44 -17.81 -2.44
CA THR A 259 -19.08 -16.57 -2.95
C THR A 259 -18.86 -16.39 -4.45
N ASP A 260 -17.68 -16.72 -4.97
CA ASP A 260 -17.39 -16.58 -6.40
C ASP A 260 -18.09 -17.66 -7.23
N LEU A 261 -18.17 -18.91 -6.72
CA LEU A 261 -18.93 -20.01 -7.31
C LEU A 261 -20.43 -19.70 -7.36
N GLN A 262 -21.00 -19.15 -6.29
CA GLN A 262 -22.41 -18.69 -6.24
C GLN A 262 -22.71 -17.58 -7.26
N ARG A 263 -21.70 -16.82 -7.67
CA ARG A 263 -21.81 -15.78 -8.71
C ARG A 263 -21.59 -16.33 -10.12
N GLY A 264 -21.36 -17.62 -10.27
CA GLY A 264 -21.18 -18.30 -11.56
C GLY A 264 -19.73 -18.52 -11.97
N ALA A 265 -18.77 -18.48 -11.04
CA ALA A 265 -17.40 -18.91 -11.32
C ALA A 265 -17.34 -20.41 -11.63
N ILE A 266 -16.32 -20.80 -12.39
CA ILE A 266 -15.99 -22.18 -12.71
C ILE A 266 -14.55 -22.42 -12.27
N LEU A 267 -14.34 -23.37 -11.36
CA LEU A 267 -13.02 -23.78 -10.94
C LEU A 267 -12.61 -25.03 -11.72
N LYS A 268 -11.51 -24.95 -12.49
CA LYS A 268 -10.89 -26.06 -13.19
C LYS A 268 -9.59 -26.46 -12.48
N LEU A 269 -9.53 -27.70 -12.03
CA LEU A 269 -8.36 -28.28 -11.36
C LEU A 269 -7.73 -29.28 -12.33
N ILE A 270 -6.47 -29.07 -12.71
CA ILE A 270 -5.73 -29.93 -13.65
C ILE A 270 -4.57 -30.56 -12.91
N TYR A 271 -4.53 -31.90 -12.84
CA TYR A 271 -3.43 -32.64 -12.26
C TYR A 271 -2.57 -33.25 -13.36
N THR A 272 -1.28 -32.95 -13.38
CA THR A 272 -0.31 -33.40 -14.40
C THR A 272 0.77 -34.29 -13.79
N ALA A 273 1.15 -35.35 -14.51
CA ALA A 273 2.28 -36.22 -14.16
C ALA A 273 3.62 -35.55 -14.52
N PRO A 274 4.78 -36.09 -14.09
CA PRO A 274 6.09 -35.53 -14.45
C PRO A 274 6.35 -35.54 -15.97
N SER A 275 5.70 -36.46 -16.70
CA SER A 275 5.72 -36.52 -18.17
C SER A 275 4.88 -35.43 -18.86
N GLY A 276 4.18 -34.58 -18.10
CA GLY A 276 3.27 -33.54 -18.62
C GLY A 276 1.89 -34.08 -19.01
N ARG A 277 1.65 -35.40 -18.88
CA ARG A 277 0.35 -36.02 -19.13
C ARG A 277 -0.64 -35.62 -18.05
N THR A 278 -1.84 -35.16 -18.44
CA THR A 278 -2.94 -34.95 -17.49
C THR A 278 -3.38 -36.27 -16.87
N ILE A 279 -3.27 -36.38 -15.55
CA ILE A 279 -3.74 -37.50 -14.73
C ILE A 279 -5.25 -37.40 -14.56
N ALA A 280 -5.72 -36.21 -14.17
CA ALA A 280 -7.13 -35.94 -13.99
C ALA A 280 -7.43 -34.45 -14.19
N GLN A 281 -8.67 -34.18 -14.55
CA GLN A 281 -9.21 -32.83 -14.63
C GLN A 281 -10.57 -32.81 -13.94
N TYR A 282 -10.74 -31.89 -13.01
CA TYR A 282 -12.00 -31.66 -12.32
C TYR A 282 -12.51 -30.27 -12.64
N GLN A 283 -13.83 -30.16 -12.72
CA GLN A 283 -14.54 -28.90 -12.80
C GLN A 283 -15.49 -28.83 -11.62
N ILE A 284 -15.38 -27.75 -10.84
CA ILE A 284 -16.23 -27.44 -9.70
C ILE A 284 -17.02 -26.18 -10.06
N THR A 285 -18.32 -26.25 -9.85
CA THR A 285 -19.32 -25.22 -10.12
C THR A 285 -20.25 -25.09 -8.91
N GLN A 286 -21.18 -24.14 -8.94
CA GLN A 286 -22.18 -23.99 -7.88
C GLN A 286 -23.00 -25.26 -7.62
N ASP A 287 -23.28 -26.06 -8.65
CA ASP A 287 -24.05 -27.30 -8.53
C ASP A 287 -23.31 -28.40 -7.72
N ASP A 288 -22.00 -28.24 -7.53
CA ASP A 288 -21.16 -29.18 -6.79
C ASP A 288 -21.07 -28.86 -5.27
N CYS A 289 -21.62 -27.73 -4.79
CA CYS A 289 -21.37 -27.18 -3.42
C CYS A 289 -22.36 -27.59 -2.29
#